data_AF-A0A8K0SVZ8-F1
#
_entry.id   AF-A0A8K0SVZ8-F1
#
_cell.length_a   1.000
_cell.length_b   1.000
_cell.length_c   1.000
_cell.angle_alpha   90.00
_cell.angle_beta   90.00
_cell.angle_gamma   90.00
#
_symmetry.space_group_name_H-M   'P 1'
#
loop_
_entity.id
_entity.type
_entity.pdbx_description
1 polymer ?
#
loop_
_entity_poly.entity_id
_entity_poly.type
_entity_poly.pdbx_seq_one_letter_code
_entity_poly.pdbx_strand_id
1 'polypeptide(L)'
;MVLVQVVPHKPLQGHKLLVLVPGGPPPSSLDRIRRAFPGLEVVCREKAWADADAAAGVPDDDWKDTTILVTGSALPTRDVAPKLQYVQLMSAGANHVLDHPMFKEPDVAFCTANGVHGPQISEWVIATFLALQHHIPQYLDQQKQGLWKRVDQPVVDSVKKRVGILGYGSIGRQVARVCTAMGMDVHAYTLHARSTPDSRRDRSYAPPGTGDVEGSFPSKWFSGSSTAEMHEFLGSDLDLLVVSLPLTPKTQGLLSKPEFEVLSKKRTFISNISRGPIVNTEDLIEALENDVIQGAALDVTDPEPLPEGHKLWNTKNLIITPHTSGLSTAYLERVLDILLLNLHQFSEGKELINKVNKKEGY
;
A
#
# COMPACT_ATOMS: atom_id res chain seq x y z
N MET A 1 -12.54 13.28 -25.30
CA MET A 1 -13.26 14.26 -24.45
C MET A 1 -14.72 13.83 -24.41
N VAL A 2 -15.08 12.97 -23.45
CA VAL A 2 -16.47 12.56 -23.23
C VAL A 2 -17.01 13.44 -22.13
N LEU A 3 -17.96 14.31 -22.48
CA LEU A 3 -18.72 15.12 -21.53
C LEU A 3 -19.49 14.15 -20.61
N VAL A 4 -19.00 13.99 -19.38
CA VAL A 4 -19.74 13.31 -18.31
C VAL A 4 -20.94 14.22 -17.99
N GLN A 5 -22.15 13.75 -18.28
CA GLN A 5 -23.37 14.38 -17.79
C GLN A 5 -23.32 14.39 -16.26
N VAL A 6 -23.24 15.59 -15.68
CA VAL A 6 -23.34 15.80 -14.23
C VAL A 6 -24.79 15.54 -13.84
N VAL A 7 -25.07 14.33 -13.36
CA VAL A 7 -26.34 14.04 -12.67
C VAL A 7 -26.36 14.91 -11.41
N PRO A 8 -27.45 15.64 -11.09
CA PRO A 8 -27.50 16.42 -9.87
C PRO A 8 -27.49 15.51 -8.65
N HIS A 9 -26.37 15.47 -7.94
CA HIS A 9 -26.23 14.78 -6.65
C HIS A 9 -27.11 15.45 -5.59
N LYS A 10 -27.57 14.70 -4.58
CA LYS A 10 -28.23 15.33 -3.43
C LYS A 10 -27.21 16.27 -2.77
N PRO A 11 -27.54 17.55 -2.57
CA PRO A 11 -26.64 18.44 -1.86
C PRO A 11 -26.45 17.89 -0.44
N LEU A 12 -25.20 17.80 0.03
CA LEU A 12 -24.86 17.46 1.41
C LEU A 12 -25.18 18.63 2.37
N GLN A 13 -26.38 19.20 2.23
CA GLN A 13 -26.85 20.35 3.00
C GLN A 13 -26.94 19.97 4.48
N GLY A 14 -26.32 20.78 5.35
CA GLY A 14 -26.32 20.55 6.80
C GLY A 14 -25.30 19.50 7.27
N HIS A 15 -24.49 18.96 6.36
CA HIS A 15 -23.30 18.18 6.73
C HIS A 15 -22.10 19.11 6.94
N LYS A 16 -21.22 18.70 7.85
CA LYS A 16 -19.90 19.30 8.06
C LYS A 16 -18.81 18.25 7.83
N LEU A 17 -17.84 18.62 7.00
CA LEU A 17 -16.60 17.91 6.73
C LEU A 17 -15.46 18.59 7.51
N LEU A 18 -14.87 17.86 8.45
CA LEU A 18 -13.66 18.26 9.16
C LEU A 18 -12.45 17.53 8.58
N VAL A 19 -11.46 18.28 8.11
CA VAL A 19 -10.22 17.76 7.51
C VAL A 19 -9.04 18.02 8.44
N LEU A 20 -8.47 16.96 9.00
CA LEU A 20 -7.31 16.98 9.90
C LEU A 20 -6.11 16.36 9.18
N VAL A 21 -5.24 17.20 8.62
CA VAL A 21 -4.11 16.74 7.78
C VAL A 21 -2.83 17.54 8.05
N PRO A 22 -1.64 16.95 7.90
CA PRO A 22 -0.37 17.67 8.09
C PRO A 22 -0.17 18.73 7.01
N GLY A 23 0.26 19.94 7.38
CA GLY A 23 0.53 21.03 6.42
C GLY A 23 -0.70 21.57 5.66
N GLY A 24 -1.91 21.12 6.02
CA GLY A 24 -3.15 21.50 5.35
C GLY A 24 -3.40 20.82 3.99
N PRO A 25 -4.66 20.76 3.53
CA PRO A 25 -4.99 20.17 2.24
C PRO A 25 -4.59 21.08 1.06
N PRO A 26 -4.25 20.52 -0.12
CA PRO A 26 -4.03 21.30 -1.33
C PRO A 26 -5.26 22.18 -1.65
N PRO A 27 -5.08 23.50 -1.90
CA PRO A 27 -6.20 24.40 -2.17
C PRO A 27 -7.08 23.95 -3.35
N SER A 28 -6.44 23.44 -4.42
CA SER A 28 -7.14 22.94 -5.61
C SER A 28 -8.11 21.79 -5.30
N SER A 29 -7.75 20.90 -4.36
CA SER A 29 -8.60 19.79 -3.94
C SER A 29 -9.79 20.26 -3.12
N LEU A 30 -9.62 21.24 -2.23
CA LEU A 30 -10.73 21.84 -1.49
C LEU A 30 -11.72 22.56 -2.41
N ASP A 31 -11.22 23.29 -3.40
CA ASP A 31 -12.06 23.99 -4.37
C ASP A 31 -12.86 23.01 -5.24
N ARG A 32 -12.32 21.81 -5.51
CA ARG A 32 -13.07 20.73 -6.17
C ARG A 32 -14.21 20.24 -5.28
N ILE A 33 -13.96 19.99 -4.00
CA ILE A 33 -14.99 19.52 -3.04
C ILE A 33 -16.09 20.58 -2.87
N ARG A 34 -15.74 21.84 -2.62
CA ARG A 34 -16.70 22.93 -2.44
C ARG A 34 -17.57 23.17 -3.67
N ARG A 35 -16.99 23.05 -4.87
CA ARG A 35 -17.75 23.15 -6.13
C ARG A 35 -18.69 21.96 -6.34
N ALA A 36 -18.24 20.76 -6.00
CA ALA A 36 -19.08 19.55 -6.12
C ALA A 36 -20.23 19.53 -5.10
N PHE A 37 -20.01 20.08 -3.89
CA PHE A 37 -20.96 20.05 -2.78
C PHE A 37 -21.13 21.44 -2.13
N PRO A 38 -21.83 22.40 -2.77
CA PRO A 38 -21.96 23.76 -2.25
C PRO A 38 -22.72 23.87 -0.92
N GLY A 39 -23.48 22.84 -0.53
CA GLY A 39 -24.17 22.76 0.77
C GLY A 39 -23.36 22.13 1.90
N LEU A 40 -22.16 21.60 1.61
CA LEU A 40 -21.26 20.97 2.59
C LEU A 40 -20.39 22.05 3.25
N GLU A 41 -20.46 22.17 4.57
CA GLU A 41 -19.52 22.98 5.32
C GLU A 41 -18.16 22.27 5.37
N VAL A 42 -17.08 22.94 4.98
CA VAL A 42 -15.73 22.36 4.96
C VAL A 42 -14.80 23.15 5.89
N VAL A 43 -14.37 22.49 6.97
CA VAL A 43 -13.43 23.01 7.96
C VAL A 43 -12.12 22.24 7.86
N CYS A 44 -11.00 22.95 7.89
CA CYS A 44 -9.68 22.35 7.84
C CYS A 44 -8.84 22.81 9.03
N ARG A 45 -8.14 21.85 9.65
CA ARG A 45 -7.17 22.09 10.72
C ARG A 45 -5.90 21.31 10.42
N GLU A 46 -4.77 21.92 10.74
CA GLU A 46 -3.50 21.22 10.66
C GLU A 46 -3.40 20.21 11.79
N LYS A 47 -3.03 18.97 11.46
CA LYS A 47 -2.78 17.93 12.45
C LYS A 47 -1.75 16.93 11.95
N ALA A 48 -0.76 16.62 12.78
CA ALA A 48 0.23 15.62 12.44
C ALA A 48 -0.42 14.23 12.33
N TRP A 49 0.09 13.39 11.44
CA TRP A 49 -0.49 12.06 11.20
C TRP A 49 -0.46 11.16 12.45
N ALA A 50 0.64 11.22 13.20
CA ALA A 50 0.86 10.42 14.40
C ALA A 50 0.19 11.00 15.66
N ASP A 51 -0.36 12.21 15.59
CA ASP A 51 -1.07 12.83 16.71
C ASP A 51 -2.47 12.21 16.82
N ALA A 52 -2.62 11.32 17.80
CA ALA A 52 -3.87 10.62 18.08
C ALA A 52 -4.82 11.42 18.98
N ASP A 53 -4.39 12.54 19.58
CA ASP A 53 -5.26 13.35 20.43
C ASP A 53 -6.21 14.17 19.57
N ALA A 54 -7.44 13.70 19.38
CA ALA A 54 -8.42 14.39 18.54
C ALA A 54 -8.78 15.80 19.05
N ALA A 55 -8.74 16.05 20.35
CA ALA A 55 -9.12 17.34 20.92
C ALA A 55 -8.00 18.38 20.79
N ALA A 56 -6.74 17.96 20.89
CA ALA A 56 -5.59 18.86 20.82
C ALA A 56 -5.58 19.68 19.50
N GLY A 57 -5.67 21.00 19.64
CA GLY A 57 -5.58 21.96 18.53
C GLY A 57 -6.83 22.07 17.65
N VAL A 58 -7.94 21.39 18.02
CA VAL A 58 -9.22 21.46 17.29
C VAL A 58 -10.30 22.02 18.21
N PRO A 59 -10.90 23.18 17.88
CA PRO A 59 -12.00 23.76 18.67
C PRO A 59 -13.18 22.80 18.85
N ASP A 60 -13.77 22.75 20.05
CA ASP A 60 -14.91 21.88 20.37
C ASP A 60 -16.11 22.07 19.42
N ASP A 61 -16.35 23.30 18.96
CA ASP A 61 -17.46 23.61 18.05
C ASP A 61 -17.24 23.05 16.63
N ASP A 62 -16.01 22.73 16.25
CA ASP A 62 -15.76 22.03 15.00
C ASP A 62 -16.30 20.60 15.08
N TRP A 63 -16.24 19.95 16.25
CA TRP A 63 -16.64 18.55 16.44
C TRP A 63 -18.15 18.32 16.54
N LYS A 64 -18.87 19.19 17.26
CA LYS A 64 -20.30 18.98 17.60
C LYS A 64 -21.20 18.73 16.40
N ASP A 65 -20.91 19.41 15.29
CA ASP A 65 -21.69 19.33 14.05
C ASP A 65 -21.00 18.50 12.96
N THR A 66 -19.80 17.97 13.22
CA THR A 66 -19.06 17.16 12.25
C THR A 66 -19.80 15.87 11.96
N THR A 67 -20.10 15.66 10.68
CA THR A 67 -20.71 14.43 10.16
C THR A 67 -19.71 13.58 9.39
N ILE A 68 -18.65 14.21 8.85
CA ILE A 68 -17.64 13.57 8.01
C ILE A 68 -16.26 14.02 8.49
N LEU A 69 -15.35 13.07 8.72
CA LEU A 69 -13.99 13.33 9.19
C LEU A 69 -12.96 12.77 8.23
N VAL A 70 -11.91 13.54 7.94
CA VAL A 70 -10.67 13.05 7.32
C VAL A 70 -9.56 13.15 8.36
N THR A 71 -8.87 12.03 8.65
CA THR A 71 -7.82 12.02 9.68
C THR A 71 -6.80 10.90 9.47
N GLY A 72 -5.60 11.09 10.03
CA GLY A 72 -4.61 10.03 10.19
C GLY A 72 -4.99 9.10 11.34
N SER A 73 -4.82 9.59 12.57
CA SER A 73 -5.03 8.81 13.81
C SER A 73 -5.92 9.51 14.84
N ALA A 74 -6.23 10.80 14.66
CA ALA A 74 -7.03 11.58 15.60
C ALA A 74 -8.51 11.30 15.44
N LEU A 75 -9.02 10.33 16.22
CA LEU A 75 -10.42 9.97 16.28
C LEU A 75 -11.08 10.53 17.55
N PRO A 76 -12.25 11.19 17.44
CA PRO A 76 -12.99 11.66 18.60
C PRO A 76 -13.78 10.52 19.24
N THR A 77 -14.16 10.67 20.51
CA THR A 77 -15.21 9.83 21.13
C THR A 77 -16.60 10.28 20.68
N ARG A 78 -17.63 9.44 20.92
CA ARG A 78 -19.00 9.71 20.46
C ARG A 78 -19.63 10.94 21.10
N ASP A 79 -19.28 11.25 22.34
CA ASP A 79 -19.72 12.45 23.05
C ASP A 79 -19.14 13.74 22.46
N VAL A 80 -17.90 13.70 21.96
CA VAL A 80 -17.24 14.83 21.29
C VAL A 80 -17.83 15.07 19.90
N ALA A 81 -18.03 14.00 19.11
CA ALA A 81 -18.57 14.07 17.75
C ALA A 81 -19.87 13.24 17.60
N PRO A 82 -21.00 13.71 18.17
CA PRO A 82 -22.24 12.93 18.26
C PRO A 82 -22.94 12.71 16.92
N LYS A 83 -22.60 13.50 15.89
CA LYS A 83 -23.19 13.43 14.55
C LYS A 83 -22.30 12.73 13.54
N LEU A 84 -21.13 12.21 13.95
CA LEU A 84 -20.18 11.59 13.04
C LEU A 84 -20.82 10.35 12.39
N GLN A 85 -20.71 10.24 11.06
CA GLN A 85 -21.30 9.18 10.24
C GLN A 85 -20.26 8.52 9.34
N TYR A 86 -19.21 9.25 8.96
CA TYR A 86 -18.20 8.77 8.02
C TYR A 86 -16.81 9.28 8.38
N VAL A 87 -15.82 8.38 8.41
CA VAL A 87 -14.40 8.66 8.57
C VAL A 87 -13.62 8.17 7.35
N GLN A 88 -12.93 9.08 6.69
CA GLN A 88 -11.89 8.79 5.71
C GLN A 88 -10.53 8.77 6.41
N LEU A 89 -9.97 7.57 6.59
CA LEU A 89 -8.60 7.42 7.06
C LEU A 89 -7.63 7.79 5.94
N MET A 90 -6.52 8.43 6.33
CA MET A 90 -5.42 8.72 5.42
C MET A 90 -4.54 7.50 5.15
N SER A 91 -4.60 6.45 5.96
CA SER A 91 -3.77 5.25 5.85
C SER A 91 -4.37 4.18 4.93
N ALA A 92 -3.52 3.33 4.34
CA ALA A 92 -3.98 2.19 3.53
C ALA A 92 -4.74 1.12 4.33
N GLY A 93 -4.39 0.94 5.61
CA GLY A 93 -5.03 0.01 6.54
C GLY A 93 -5.61 0.71 7.76
N ALA A 94 -6.39 -0.02 8.55
CA ALA A 94 -7.09 0.51 9.73
C ALA A 94 -6.55 -0.05 11.07
N ASN A 95 -5.44 -0.80 11.06
CA ASN A 95 -4.90 -1.50 12.24
C ASN A 95 -4.72 -0.60 13.47
N HIS A 96 -4.32 0.65 13.27
CA HIS A 96 -4.04 1.61 14.34
C HIS A 96 -5.30 2.17 15.03
N VAL A 97 -6.50 1.91 14.48
CA VAL A 97 -7.77 2.44 15.02
C VAL A 97 -8.79 1.36 15.42
N LEU A 98 -8.48 0.07 15.24
CA LEU A 98 -9.44 -1.03 15.46
C LEU A 98 -10.01 -1.05 16.89
N ASP A 99 -9.19 -0.69 17.88
CA ASP A 99 -9.60 -0.71 19.29
C ASP A 99 -10.33 0.56 19.74
N HIS A 100 -10.30 1.62 18.93
CA HIS A 100 -10.88 2.92 19.27
C HIS A 100 -12.41 2.82 19.41
N PRO A 101 -13.04 3.42 20.45
CA PRO A 101 -14.49 3.35 20.66
C PRO A 101 -15.31 3.80 19.44
N MET A 102 -14.92 4.89 18.79
CA MET A 102 -15.58 5.38 17.57
C MET A 102 -15.53 4.37 16.41
N PHE A 103 -14.46 3.57 16.29
CA PHE A 103 -14.40 2.53 15.27
C PHE A 103 -15.44 1.43 15.51
N LYS A 104 -15.81 1.18 16.77
CA LYS A 104 -16.78 0.16 17.17
C LYS A 104 -18.24 0.61 17.00
N GLU A 105 -18.50 1.91 16.82
CA GLU A 105 -19.86 2.44 16.59
C GLU A 105 -20.47 1.91 15.28
N PRO A 106 -21.62 1.23 15.30
CA PRO A 106 -22.14 0.51 14.13
C PRO A 106 -22.64 1.44 13.01
N ASP A 107 -23.04 2.67 13.34
CA ASP A 107 -23.56 3.68 12.41
C ASP A 107 -22.46 4.55 11.77
N VAL A 108 -21.20 4.38 12.18
CA VAL A 108 -20.06 5.14 11.62
C VAL A 108 -19.29 4.31 10.61
N ALA A 109 -19.29 4.73 9.35
CA ALA A 109 -18.51 4.11 8.30
C ALA A 109 -17.04 4.56 8.36
N PHE A 110 -16.12 3.62 8.17
CA PHE A 110 -14.68 3.89 8.03
C PHE A 110 -14.22 3.45 6.65
N CYS A 111 -13.51 4.33 5.95
CA CYS A 111 -12.87 4.02 4.67
C CYS A 111 -11.37 4.29 4.74
N THR A 112 -10.57 3.49 4.03
CA THR A 112 -9.11 3.67 3.98
C THR A 112 -8.66 4.41 2.73
N ALA A 113 -7.38 4.79 2.72
CA ALA A 113 -6.67 5.27 1.54
C ALA A 113 -6.10 4.13 0.67
N ASN A 114 -6.69 2.93 0.71
CA ASN A 114 -6.26 1.85 -0.18
C ASN A 114 -6.25 2.34 -1.66
N GLY A 115 -5.17 2.07 -2.38
CA GLY A 115 -4.98 2.52 -3.75
C GLY A 115 -4.05 3.72 -3.96
N VAL A 116 -3.84 4.58 -2.95
CA VAL A 116 -3.03 5.81 -3.14
C VAL A 116 -1.53 5.54 -3.29
N HIS A 117 -1.06 4.42 -2.74
CA HIS A 117 0.36 4.08 -2.64
C HIS A 117 0.91 3.37 -3.88
N GLY A 118 0.05 2.76 -4.70
CA GLY A 118 0.43 1.88 -5.81
C GLY A 118 1.55 2.47 -6.68
N PRO A 119 1.40 3.71 -7.21
CA PRO A 119 2.42 4.30 -8.08
C PRO A 119 3.80 4.40 -7.41
N GLN A 120 3.87 5.02 -6.23
CA GLN A 120 5.14 5.26 -5.53
C GLN A 120 5.84 3.96 -5.14
N ILE A 121 5.08 2.99 -4.59
CA ILE A 121 5.66 1.71 -4.17
C ILE A 121 6.13 0.92 -5.40
N SER A 122 5.40 0.98 -6.52
CA SER A 122 5.85 0.30 -7.74
C SER A 122 7.17 0.87 -8.28
N GLU A 123 7.35 2.19 -8.22
CA GLU A 123 8.63 2.82 -8.58
C GLU A 123 9.75 2.34 -7.65
N TRP A 124 9.51 2.28 -6.34
CA TRP A 124 10.48 1.78 -5.37
C TRP A 124 10.87 0.31 -5.61
N VAL A 125 9.88 -0.56 -5.87
CA VAL A 125 10.13 -1.99 -6.16
C VAL A 125 11.01 -2.15 -7.40
N ILE A 126 10.68 -1.44 -8.47
CA ILE A 126 11.44 -1.52 -9.72
C ILE A 126 12.82 -0.88 -9.58
N ALA A 127 12.92 0.27 -8.91
CA ALA A 127 14.19 0.94 -8.68
C ALA A 127 15.18 0.05 -7.91
N THR A 128 14.73 -0.58 -6.82
CA THR A 128 15.59 -1.44 -6.00
C THR A 128 15.95 -2.75 -6.70
N PHE A 129 15.01 -3.37 -7.40
CA PHE A 129 15.26 -4.55 -8.22
C PHE A 129 16.30 -4.26 -9.32
N LEU A 130 16.12 -3.18 -10.08
CA LEU A 130 17.05 -2.78 -11.14
C LEU A 130 18.41 -2.36 -10.57
N ALA A 131 18.44 -1.66 -9.43
CA ALA A 131 19.70 -1.24 -8.80
C ALA A 131 20.60 -2.44 -8.51
N LEU A 132 20.06 -3.54 -7.96
CA LEU A 132 20.84 -4.74 -7.71
C LEU A 132 21.16 -5.53 -8.98
N GLN A 133 20.22 -5.66 -9.92
CA GLN A 133 20.47 -6.30 -11.23
C GLN A 133 21.59 -5.62 -12.03
N HIS A 134 21.72 -4.30 -11.92
CA HIS A 134 22.73 -3.51 -12.62
C HIS A 134 23.95 -3.17 -11.76
N HIS A 135 24.10 -3.79 -10.58
CA HIS A 135 25.22 -3.61 -9.67
C HIS A 135 25.44 -2.15 -9.20
N ILE A 136 24.38 -1.33 -9.20
CA ILE A 136 24.44 0.08 -8.83
C ILE A 136 25.06 0.30 -7.44
N PRO A 137 24.68 -0.44 -6.37
CA PRO A 137 25.32 -0.25 -5.06
C PRO A 137 26.84 -0.42 -5.11
N GLN A 138 27.34 -1.43 -5.82
CA GLN A 138 28.77 -1.67 -5.97
C GLN A 138 29.46 -0.53 -6.73
N TYR A 139 28.84 -0.04 -7.81
CA TYR A 139 29.38 1.10 -8.55
C TYR A 139 29.38 2.40 -7.75
N LEU A 140 28.39 2.62 -6.87
CA LEU A 140 28.39 3.77 -5.96
C LEU A 140 29.54 3.71 -4.96
N ASP A 141 29.89 2.52 -4.46
CA ASP A 141 31.05 2.35 -3.57
C ASP A 141 32.37 2.53 -4.33
N GLN A 142 32.47 2.05 -5.56
CA GLN A 142 33.62 2.31 -6.43
C GLN A 142 33.77 3.80 -6.74
N GLN A 143 32.67 4.51 -6.99
CA GLN A 143 32.67 5.96 -7.23
C GLN A 143 33.24 6.71 -6.03
N LYS A 144 32.83 6.37 -4.79
CA LYS A 144 33.38 6.97 -3.57
C LYS A 144 34.88 6.75 -3.42
N GLN A 145 35.40 5.65 -3.96
CA GLN A 145 36.81 5.29 -3.95
C GLN A 145 37.59 5.83 -5.16
N GLY A 146 36.92 6.46 -6.14
CA GLY A 146 37.54 6.90 -7.39
C GLY A 146 37.98 5.75 -8.31
N LEU A 147 37.35 4.58 -8.19
CA LEU A 147 37.71 3.38 -8.96
C LEU A 147 36.91 3.27 -10.26
N TRP A 148 37.62 3.17 -11.40
CA TRP A 148 37.02 2.89 -12.72
C TRP A 148 37.20 1.40 -13.06
N LYS A 149 36.32 0.54 -12.52
CA LYS A 149 36.40 -0.91 -12.72
C LYS A 149 35.02 -1.47 -13.10
N ARG A 150 34.98 -2.38 -14.08
CA ARG A 150 33.74 -3.11 -14.39
C ARG A 150 33.51 -4.23 -13.39
N VAL A 151 32.26 -4.46 -13.02
CA VAL A 151 31.83 -5.65 -12.31
C VAL A 151 31.76 -6.81 -13.31
N ASP A 152 32.38 -7.95 -12.99
CA ASP A 152 32.52 -9.08 -13.91
C ASP A 152 31.24 -9.93 -14.02
N GLN A 153 30.33 -9.80 -13.04
CA GLN A 153 29.03 -10.46 -13.06
C GLN A 153 28.18 -9.92 -14.22
N PRO A 154 27.56 -10.79 -15.03
CA PRO A 154 26.72 -10.36 -16.15
C PRO A 154 25.40 -9.78 -15.65
N VAL A 155 24.93 -8.74 -16.33
CA VAL A 155 23.59 -8.18 -16.16
C VAL A 155 22.62 -8.91 -17.08
N VAL A 156 21.41 -9.19 -16.57
CA VAL A 156 20.32 -9.76 -17.37
C VAL A 156 19.14 -8.80 -17.32
N ASP A 157 18.65 -8.39 -18.49
CA ASP A 157 17.47 -7.54 -18.59
C ASP A 157 16.19 -8.24 -18.09
N SER A 158 15.09 -7.49 -18.04
CA SER A 158 13.82 -7.98 -17.48
C SER A 158 12.93 -8.70 -18.50
N VAL A 159 13.30 -8.73 -19.78
CA VAL A 159 12.46 -9.30 -20.84
C VAL A 159 12.34 -10.81 -20.62
N LYS A 160 11.10 -11.32 -20.61
CA LYS A 160 10.75 -12.72 -20.30
C LYS A 160 11.09 -13.19 -18.88
N LYS A 161 11.62 -12.31 -18.00
CA LYS A 161 11.70 -12.62 -16.57
C LYS A 161 10.30 -12.68 -15.98
N ARG A 162 10.17 -13.34 -14.84
CA ARG A 162 8.89 -13.53 -14.16
C ARG A 162 8.84 -12.82 -12.81
N VAL A 163 7.78 -12.05 -12.60
CA VAL A 163 7.44 -11.50 -11.28
C VAL A 163 6.33 -12.32 -10.64
N GLY A 164 6.55 -12.77 -9.41
CA GLY A 164 5.53 -13.30 -8.52
C GLY A 164 5.05 -12.21 -7.58
N ILE A 165 3.75 -11.99 -7.52
CA ILE A 165 3.14 -10.99 -6.63
C ILE A 165 2.35 -11.71 -5.55
N LEU A 166 2.93 -11.73 -4.36
CA LEU A 166 2.36 -12.34 -3.17
C LEU A 166 1.42 -11.32 -2.51
N GLY A 167 0.12 -11.40 -2.86
CA GLY A 167 -0.91 -10.44 -2.46
C GLY A 167 -1.29 -9.50 -3.59
N TYR A 168 -2.20 -9.93 -4.47
CA TYR A 168 -2.61 -9.17 -5.66
C TYR A 168 -3.66 -8.06 -5.41
N GLY A 169 -3.36 -7.16 -4.48
CA GLY A 169 -4.14 -5.95 -4.17
C GLY A 169 -3.74 -4.73 -5.01
N SER A 170 -4.11 -3.53 -4.58
CA SER A 170 -3.86 -2.27 -5.32
C SER A 170 -2.38 -2.03 -5.65
N ILE A 171 -1.47 -2.29 -4.70
CA ILE A 171 -0.02 -2.19 -4.91
C ILE A 171 0.45 -3.25 -5.90
N GLY A 172 0.09 -4.52 -5.66
CA GLY A 172 0.49 -5.64 -6.52
C GLY A 172 0.04 -5.43 -7.97
N ARG A 173 -1.17 -4.94 -8.20
CA ARG A 173 -1.69 -4.60 -9.53
C ARG A 173 -0.89 -3.54 -10.24
N GLN A 174 -0.48 -2.49 -9.53
CA GLN A 174 0.35 -1.44 -10.11
C GLN A 174 1.78 -1.93 -10.39
N VAL A 175 2.35 -2.78 -9.53
CA VAL A 175 3.64 -3.44 -9.80
C VAL A 175 3.53 -4.34 -11.04
N ALA A 176 2.47 -5.13 -11.16
CA ALA A 176 2.22 -5.97 -12.34
C ALA A 176 2.20 -5.17 -13.63
N ARG A 177 1.49 -4.03 -13.64
CA ARG A 177 1.44 -3.11 -14.78
C ARG A 177 2.84 -2.67 -15.23
N VAL A 178 3.68 -2.24 -14.29
CA VAL A 178 5.04 -1.77 -14.60
C VAL A 178 5.93 -2.92 -15.07
N CYS A 179 5.87 -4.08 -14.40
CA CYS A 179 6.61 -5.28 -14.82
C CYS A 179 6.20 -5.74 -16.23
N THR A 180 4.90 -5.76 -16.55
CA THR A 180 4.43 -6.09 -17.91
C THR A 180 4.95 -5.08 -18.93
N ALA A 181 4.97 -3.78 -18.61
CA ALA A 181 5.54 -2.77 -19.49
C ALA A 181 7.06 -2.97 -19.73
N MET A 182 7.77 -3.61 -18.80
CA MET A 182 9.17 -4.02 -18.93
C MET A 182 9.37 -5.38 -19.64
N GLY A 183 8.29 -6.01 -20.10
CA GLY A 183 8.34 -7.30 -20.80
C GLY A 183 8.42 -8.52 -19.88
N MET A 184 8.09 -8.38 -18.60
CA MET A 184 8.02 -9.49 -17.65
C MET A 184 6.68 -10.23 -17.72
N ASP A 185 6.73 -11.52 -17.42
CA ASP A 185 5.56 -12.36 -17.14
C ASP A 185 5.12 -12.20 -15.68
N VAL A 186 3.81 -12.21 -15.42
CA VAL A 186 3.26 -11.94 -14.09
C VAL A 186 2.50 -13.16 -13.55
N HIS A 187 2.90 -13.63 -12.38
CA HIS A 187 2.17 -14.61 -11.59
C HIS A 187 1.60 -13.96 -10.33
N ALA A 188 0.30 -14.10 -10.11
CA ALA A 188 -0.39 -13.52 -8.95
C ALA A 188 -0.75 -14.60 -7.93
N TYR A 189 -0.59 -14.28 -6.64
CA TYR A 189 -1.08 -15.11 -5.54
C TYR A 189 -2.11 -14.34 -4.70
N THR A 190 -3.25 -14.98 -4.42
CA THR A 190 -4.32 -14.43 -3.57
C THR A 190 -4.82 -15.47 -2.55
N LEU A 191 -5.35 -15.03 -1.42
CA LEU A 191 -5.90 -15.97 -0.43
C LEU A 191 -7.08 -16.79 -0.99
N HIS A 192 -7.97 -16.13 -1.74
CA HIS A 192 -9.13 -16.75 -2.37
C HIS A 192 -8.92 -16.88 -3.88
N ALA A 193 -9.45 -17.95 -4.46
CA ALA A 193 -9.39 -18.18 -5.90
C ALA A 193 -10.07 -17.05 -6.69
N ARG A 194 -9.42 -16.64 -7.78
CA ARG A 194 -9.91 -15.62 -8.71
C ARG A 194 -10.12 -16.25 -10.10
N SER A 195 -11.02 -17.24 -10.16
CA SER A 195 -11.21 -18.12 -11.32
C SER A 195 -12.00 -17.49 -12.47
N THR A 196 -12.79 -16.45 -12.22
CA THR A 196 -13.59 -15.75 -13.23
C THR A 196 -13.08 -14.34 -13.50
N PRO A 197 -13.31 -13.75 -14.70
CA PRO A 197 -12.97 -12.35 -14.96
C PRO A 197 -13.56 -11.38 -13.92
N ASP A 198 -14.82 -11.56 -13.53
CA ASP A 198 -15.45 -10.68 -12.52
C ASP A 198 -14.77 -10.82 -11.15
N SER A 199 -14.42 -12.05 -10.75
CA SER A 199 -13.67 -12.25 -9.52
C SER A 199 -12.31 -11.56 -9.54
N ARG A 200 -11.68 -11.38 -10.71
CA ARG A 200 -10.36 -10.72 -10.86
C ARG A 200 -10.44 -9.21 -10.85
N ARG A 201 -11.62 -8.63 -11.03
CA ARG A 201 -11.79 -7.18 -11.06
C ARG A 201 -11.44 -6.54 -9.72
N ASP A 202 -10.73 -5.42 -9.79
CA ASP A 202 -10.54 -4.53 -8.66
C ASP A 202 -11.65 -3.48 -8.62
N ARG A 203 -12.24 -3.29 -7.45
CA ARG A 203 -13.28 -2.28 -7.20
C ARG A 203 -12.79 -1.20 -6.23
N SER A 204 -11.55 -1.30 -5.76
CA SER A 204 -10.91 -0.27 -4.96
C SER A 204 -10.47 0.90 -5.83
N TYR A 205 -10.10 2.00 -5.16
CA TYR A 205 -9.55 3.15 -5.85
C TYR A 205 -8.18 2.85 -6.47
N ALA A 206 -7.93 3.40 -7.65
CA ALA A 206 -6.60 3.55 -8.21
C ALA A 206 -6.53 4.87 -8.98
N PRO A 207 -5.39 5.60 -8.95
CA PRO A 207 -5.21 6.77 -9.80
C PRO A 207 -5.46 6.43 -11.29
N PRO A 208 -6.05 7.33 -12.09
CA PRO A 208 -6.31 7.08 -13.51
C PRO A 208 -5.07 6.61 -14.27
N GLY A 209 -5.20 5.57 -15.08
CA GLY A 209 -4.09 5.00 -15.86
C GLY A 209 -3.12 4.13 -15.08
N THR A 210 -3.45 3.78 -13.82
CA THR A 210 -2.65 2.92 -12.95
C THR A 210 -3.44 1.67 -12.53
N GLY A 211 -2.75 0.71 -11.92
CA GLY A 211 -3.32 -0.55 -11.47
C GLY A 211 -3.68 -1.50 -12.61
N ASP A 212 -4.58 -2.44 -12.31
CA ASP A 212 -5.07 -3.47 -13.20
C ASP A 212 -6.53 -3.75 -12.87
N VAL A 213 -7.43 -2.85 -13.28
CA VAL A 213 -8.85 -2.91 -12.92
C VAL A 213 -9.48 -4.25 -13.32
N GLU A 214 -9.08 -4.80 -14.47
CA GLU A 214 -9.65 -6.04 -15.00
C GLU A 214 -8.93 -7.31 -14.48
N GLY A 215 -7.79 -7.18 -13.80
CA GLY A 215 -6.96 -8.33 -13.41
C GLY A 215 -6.44 -9.11 -14.62
N SER A 216 -5.99 -8.35 -15.63
CA SER A 216 -5.62 -8.84 -16.95
C SER A 216 -4.12 -9.12 -17.11
N PHE A 217 -3.26 -8.56 -16.25
CA PHE A 217 -1.81 -8.74 -16.38
C PHE A 217 -1.31 -10.13 -15.96
N PRO A 218 -1.83 -10.79 -14.90
CA PRO A 218 -1.30 -12.09 -14.51
C PRO A 218 -1.63 -13.15 -15.55
N SER A 219 -0.59 -13.80 -16.07
CA SER A 219 -0.71 -14.96 -16.95
C SER A 219 -1.11 -16.22 -16.17
N LYS A 220 -0.77 -16.27 -14.87
CA LYS A 220 -1.19 -17.32 -13.93
C LYS A 220 -1.68 -16.74 -12.61
N TRP A 221 -2.73 -17.37 -12.10
CA TRP A 221 -3.33 -17.07 -10.80
C TRP A 221 -3.18 -18.29 -9.91
N PHE A 222 -2.55 -18.07 -8.76
CA PHE A 222 -2.42 -19.03 -7.68
C PHE A 222 -3.28 -18.54 -6.53
N SER A 223 -3.76 -19.48 -5.72
CA SER A 223 -4.49 -19.13 -4.52
C SER A 223 -4.45 -20.23 -3.49
N GLY A 224 -4.59 -19.86 -2.22
CA GLY A 224 -4.68 -20.83 -1.15
C GLY A 224 -4.14 -20.32 0.17
N SER A 225 -4.17 -21.21 1.16
CA SER A 225 -3.61 -20.95 2.49
C SER A 225 -2.72 -22.09 3.00
N SER A 226 -2.56 -23.17 2.24
CA SER A 226 -1.69 -24.28 2.60
C SER A 226 -0.25 -24.03 2.14
N THR A 227 0.70 -24.66 2.82
CA THR A 227 2.11 -24.65 2.44
C THR A 227 2.33 -25.18 1.01
N ALA A 228 1.60 -26.22 0.60
CA ALA A 228 1.72 -26.81 -0.73
C ALA A 228 1.34 -25.82 -1.84
N GLU A 229 0.21 -25.11 -1.68
CA GLU A 229 -0.24 -24.08 -2.63
C GLU A 229 0.75 -22.90 -2.70
N MET A 230 1.31 -22.50 -1.54
CA MET A 230 2.36 -21.48 -1.48
C MET A 230 3.62 -21.93 -2.23
N HIS A 231 4.08 -23.16 -1.99
CA HIS A 231 5.28 -23.70 -2.64
C HIS A 231 5.08 -23.90 -4.14
N GLU A 232 3.88 -24.25 -4.60
CA GLU A 232 3.55 -24.28 -6.03
C GLU A 232 3.74 -22.91 -6.68
N PHE A 233 3.27 -21.85 -6.02
CA PHE A 233 3.47 -20.48 -6.48
C PHE A 233 4.93 -20.04 -6.45
N LEU A 234 5.62 -20.22 -5.32
CA LEU A 234 7.03 -19.82 -5.20
C LEU A 234 7.92 -20.61 -6.18
N GLY A 235 7.58 -21.88 -6.44
CA GLY A 235 8.26 -22.77 -7.38
C GLY A 235 7.96 -22.49 -8.84
N SER A 236 7.14 -21.48 -9.17
CA SER A 236 6.69 -21.17 -10.53
C SER A 236 7.71 -20.37 -11.38
N ASP A 237 8.99 -20.59 -11.11
CA ASP A 237 10.18 -19.99 -11.75
C ASP A 237 10.23 -18.46 -11.69
N LEU A 238 10.06 -17.88 -10.49
CA LEU A 238 10.09 -16.44 -10.26
C LEU A 238 11.52 -15.87 -10.34
N ASP A 239 11.72 -14.73 -10.99
CA ASP A 239 12.97 -13.95 -10.93
C ASP A 239 12.88 -12.83 -9.88
N LEU A 240 11.67 -12.29 -9.67
CA LEU A 240 11.33 -11.30 -8.66
C LEU A 240 10.09 -11.78 -7.88
N LEU A 241 10.15 -11.76 -6.56
CA LEU A 241 9.02 -11.96 -5.66
C LEU A 241 8.71 -10.63 -4.95
N VAL A 242 7.48 -10.15 -5.09
CA VAL A 242 7.01 -8.93 -4.43
C VAL A 242 6.03 -9.32 -3.33
N VAL A 243 6.35 -8.95 -2.09
CA VAL A 243 5.54 -9.23 -0.91
C VAL A 243 4.66 -8.03 -0.61
N SER A 244 3.36 -8.19 -0.81
CA SER A 244 2.33 -7.16 -0.64
C SER A 244 1.12 -7.66 0.15
N LEU A 245 1.35 -8.58 1.10
CA LEU A 245 0.34 -9.11 2.01
C LEU A 245 0.15 -8.23 3.26
N PRO A 246 -1.06 -8.18 3.86
CA PRO A 246 -1.22 -7.67 5.22
C PRO A 246 -0.53 -8.60 6.24
N LEU A 247 -0.11 -8.03 7.38
CA LEU A 247 0.35 -8.81 8.52
C LEU A 247 -0.84 -9.31 9.33
N THR A 248 -0.89 -10.62 9.51
CA THR A 248 -1.89 -11.38 10.26
C THR A 248 -1.17 -12.54 10.95
N PRO A 249 -1.80 -13.22 11.92
CA PRO A 249 -1.23 -14.44 12.49
C PRO A 249 -0.88 -15.53 11.47
N LYS A 250 -1.56 -15.55 10.30
CA LYS A 250 -1.31 -16.51 9.22
C LYS A 250 -0.20 -16.09 8.25
N THR A 251 0.20 -14.82 8.25
CA THR A 251 1.22 -14.29 7.33
C THR A 251 2.51 -13.93 8.05
N GLN A 252 2.54 -13.97 9.38
CA GLN A 252 3.76 -13.81 10.17
C GLN A 252 4.70 -15.00 9.94
N GLY A 253 5.96 -14.71 9.62
CA GLY A 253 6.98 -15.71 9.32
C GLY A 253 6.68 -16.55 8.08
N LEU A 254 5.81 -16.07 7.18
CA LEU A 254 5.36 -16.81 6.00
C LEU A 254 6.50 -17.14 5.04
N LEU A 255 7.48 -16.24 4.91
CA LEU A 255 8.70 -16.50 4.15
C LEU A 255 9.82 -16.85 5.13
N SER A 256 10.14 -18.14 5.21
CA SER A 256 11.16 -18.72 6.06
C SER A 256 12.09 -19.63 5.25
N LYS A 257 13.00 -20.34 5.91
CA LYS A 257 13.99 -21.20 5.24
C LYS A 257 13.41 -22.13 4.14
N PRO A 258 12.30 -22.87 4.34
CA PRO A 258 11.74 -23.73 3.30
C PRO A 258 11.27 -22.94 2.06
N GLU A 259 10.71 -21.75 2.25
CA GLU A 259 10.28 -20.90 1.12
C GLU A 259 11.48 -20.39 0.33
N PHE A 260 12.57 -20.02 1.01
CA PHE A 260 13.81 -19.62 0.34
C PHE A 260 14.46 -20.79 -0.42
N GLU A 261 14.38 -22.02 0.10
CA GLU A 261 14.83 -23.22 -0.60
C GLU A 261 14.04 -23.44 -1.90
N VAL A 262 12.72 -23.24 -1.90
CA VAL A 262 11.91 -23.30 -3.14
C VAL A 262 12.33 -22.21 -4.13
N LEU A 263 12.55 -20.99 -3.66
CA LEU A 263 12.96 -19.85 -4.48
C LEU A 263 14.40 -19.96 -5.01
N SER A 264 15.21 -20.84 -4.45
CA SER A 264 16.63 -21.03 -4.79
C SER A 264 16.85 -21.50 -6.22
N LYS A 265 15.88 -22.24 -6.79
CA LYS A 265 15.92 -22.76 -8.17
C LYS A 265 16.22 -21.65 -9.19
N LYS A 266 15.69 -20.45 -8.95
CA LYS A 266 15.88 -19.26 -9.78
C LYS A 266 16.73 -18.19 -9.11
N ARG A 267 17.19 -18.45 -7.88
CA ARG A 267 17.82 -17.49 -6.98
C ARG A 267 16.99 -16.20 -6.90
N THR A 268 15.69 -16.34 -6.67
CA THR A 268 14.69 -15.24 -6.79
C THR A 268 15.08 -14.00 -6.00
N PHE A 269 14.89 -12.81 -6.55
CA PHE A 269 15.01 -11.54 -5.81
C PHE A 269 13.77 -11.28 -4.97
N ILE A 270 13.89 -10.85 -3.72
CA ILE A 270 12.73 -10.60 -2.84
C ILE A 270 12.57 -9.11 -2.56
N SER A 271 11.38 -8.55 -2.78
CA SER A 271 11.03 -7.19 -2.43
C SER A 271 9.92 -7.19 -1.37
N ASN A 272 10.26 -6.89 -0.11
CA ASN A 272 9.27 -6.73 0.95
C ASN A 272 8.91 -5.25 1.14
N ILE A 273 7.68 -4.91 0.74
CA ILE A 273 7.10 -3.56 0.86
C ILE A 273 5.90 -3.54 1.80
N SER A 274 5.63 -4.64 2.51
CA SER A 274 4.43 -4.79 3.32
C SER A 274 4.72 -4.63 4.80
N ARG A 275 5.13 -5.70 5.50
CA ARG A 275 5.45 -5.69 6.93
C ARG A 275 6.67 -6.58 7.19
N GLY A 276 7.57 -6.11 8.04
CA GLY A 276 8.80 -6.84 8.40
C GLY A 276 8.54 -8.27 8.85
N PRO A 277 7.66 -8.51 9.85
CA PRO A 277 7.44 -9.85 10.42
C PRO A 277 6.84 -10.89 9.46
N ILE A 278 6.49 -10.54 8.23
CA ILE A 278 6.06 -11.52 7.22
C ILE A 278 7.25 -12.38 6.75
N VAL A 279 8.45 -11.82 6.79
CA VAL A 279 9.69 -12.50 6.43
C VAL A 279 10.44 -12.82 7.72
N ASN A 280 10.88 -14.07 7.88
CA ASN A 280 11.78 -14.42 8.97
C ASN A 280 13.14 -13.75 8.72
N THR A 281 13.51 -12.78 9.55
CA THR A 281 14.73 -11.98 9.40
C THR A 281 16.00 -12.83 9.38
N GLU A 282 16.12 -13.80 10.29
CA GLU A 282 17.33 -14.62 10.40
C GLU A 282 17.49 -15.57 9.23
N ASP A 283 16.40 -16.22 8.81
CA ASP A 283 16.40 -17.10 7.64
C ASP A 283 16.71 -16.31 6.35
N LEU A 284 16.23 -15.06 6.24
CA LEU A 284 16.54 -14.20 5.10
C LEU A 284 18.04 -13.87 5.05
N ILE A 285 18.63 -13.54 6.20
CA ILE A 285 20.06 -13.28 6.31
C ILE A 285 20.85 -14.52 5.89
N GLU A 286 20.51 -15.70 6.42
CA GLU A 286 21.16 -16.96 6.06
C GLU A 286 21.04 -17.24 4.55
N ALA A 287 19.84 -17.06 3.97
CA ALA A 287 19.59 -17.28 2.55
C ALA A 287 20.40 -16.33 1.66
N LEU A 288 20.55 -15.07 2.06
CA LEU A 288 21.39 -14.10 1.36
C LEU A 288 22.86 -14.48 1.50
N GLU A 289 23.38 -14.67 2.72
CA GLU A 289 24.78 -15.00 3.01
C GLU A 289 25.25 -16.28 2.30
N ASN A 290 24.38 -17.27 2.18
CA ASN A 290 24.65 -18.55 1.52
C ASN A 290 24.27 -18.59 0.03
N ASP A 291 23.97 -17.45 -0.59
CA ASP A 291 23.67 -17.35 -2.03
C ASP A 291 22.46 -18.17 -2.50
N VAL A 292 21.55 -18.52 -1.58
CA VAL A 292 20.29 -19.25 -1.85
C VAL A 292 19.38 -18.38 -2.73
N ILE A 293 19.30 -17.08 -2.42
CA ILE A 293 18.62 -16.07 -3.23
C ILE A 293 19.61 -15.02 -3.74
N GLN A 294 19.30 -14.34 -4.86
CA GLN A 294 20.26 -13.40 -5.47
C GLN A 294 20.35 -12.06 -4.73
N GLY A 295 19.31 -11.68 -4.01
CA GLY A 295 19.24 -10.41 -3.30
C GLY A 295 17.86 -10.12 -2.75
N ALA A 296 17.76 -9.07 -1.94
CA ALA A 296 16.48 -8.57 -1.46
C ALA A 296 16.47 -7.04 -1.31
N ALA A 297 15.27 -6.47 -1.28
CA ALA A 297 15.01 -5.11 -0.87
C ALA A 297 13.93 -5.10 0.22
N LEU A 298 14.21 -4.41 1.32
CA LEU A 298 13.34 -4.29 2.48
C LEU A 298 13.04 -2.82 2.73
N ASP A 299 11.80 -2.41 2.51
CA ASP A 299 11.33 -1.11 3.03
C ASP A 299 10.84 -1.23 4.47
N VAL A 300 10.65 -2.45 4.96
CA VAL A 300 10.16 -2.78 6.29
C VAL A 300 11.01 -3.90 6.89
N THR A 301 11.27 -3.83 8.19
CA THR A 301 12.13 -4.78 8.89
C THR A 301 11.47 -5.29 10.16
N ASP A 302 12.01 -6.37 10.73
CA ASP A 302 11.66 -6.83 12.08
C ASP A 302 12.98 -7.07 12.84
N PRO A 303 13.30 -6.29 13.88
CA PRO A 303 12.49 -5.21 14.47
C PRO A 303 12.45 -3.91 13.62
N GLU A 304 11.49 -3.04 13.94
CA GLU A 304 11.36 -1.68 13.36
C GLU A 304 11.10 -0.65 14.48
N PRO A 305 11.86 0.46 14.56
CA PRO A 305 12.97 0.86 13.70
C PRO A 305 14.18 -0.09 13.82
N LEU A 306 14.96 -0.22 12.74
CA LEU A 306 16.09 -1.14 12.67
C LEU A 306 17.28 -0.62 13.53
N PRO A 307 17.77 -1.36 14.54
CA PRO A 307 18.85 -0.90 15.43
C PRO A 307 20.20 -0.72 14.71
N GLU A 308 21.00 0.27 15.10
CA GLU A 308 22.29 0.65 14.46
C GLU A 308 23.31 -0.51 14.30
N GLY A 309 23.28 -1.51 15.19
CA GLY A 309 24.16 -2.68 15.13
C GLY A 309 23.56 -3.93 14.49
N HIS A 310 22.35 -3.85 13.93
CA HIS A 310 21.64 -5.03 13.43
C HIS A 310 22.35 -5.64 12.20
N LYS A 311 22.39 -6.97 12.12
CA LYS A 311 23.12 -7.71 11.06
C LYS A 311 22.65 -7.35 9.65
N LEU A 312 21.35 -7.11 9.47
CA LEU A 312 20.74 -6.64 8.21
C LEU A 312 21.50 -5.47 7.56
N TRP A 313 22.06 -4.52 8.32
CA TRP A 313 22.80 -3.39 7.73
C TRP A 313 24.01 -3.81 6.89
N ASN A 314 24.60 -4.96 7.21
CA ASN A 314 25.82 -5.47 6.57
C ASN A 314 25.57 -6.76 5.76
N THR A 315 24.32 -7.23 5.67
CA THR A 315 23.96 -8.42 4.90
C THR A 315 24.18 -8.15 3.41
N LYS A 316 24.84 -9.09 2.71
CA LYS A 316 25.16 -8.93 1.29
C LYS A 316 23.90 -8.86 0.41
N ASN A 317 23.99 -8.15 -0.71
CA ASN A 317 22.93 -8.03 -1.73
C ASN A 317 21.56 -7.60 -1.17
N LEU A 318 21.58 -6.75 -0.14
CA LEU A 318 20.39 -6.23 0.53
C LEU A 318 20.31 -4.71 0.37
N ILE A 319 19.15 -4.21 -0.04
CA ILE A 319 18.80 -2.78 0.04
C ILE A 319 17.80 -2.60 1.18
N ILE A 320 18.02 -1.60 2.04
CA ILE A 320 17.12 -1.26 3.15
C ILE A 320 16.70 0.20 3.01
N THR A 321 15.41 0.48 3.14
CA THR A 321 14.89 1.84 3.34
C THR A 321 13.98 1.89 4.57
N PRO A 322 13.92 3.03 5.28
CA PRO A 322 13.27 3.09 6.59
C PRO A 322 11.75 3.37 6.47
N HIS A 323 11.00 2.44 5.88
CA HIS A 323 9.54 2.51 5.73
C HIS A 323 9.07 3.76 4.96
N THR A 324 9.65 3.96 3.79
CA THR A 324 9.49 5.17 2.97
C THR A 324 8.94 4.92 1.57
N SER A 325 8.79 3.66 1.15
CA SER A 325 8.35 3.30 -0.21
C SER A 325 6.98 3.86 -0.57
N GLY A 326 6.14 4.18 0.43
CA GLY A 326 4.82 4.78 0.23
C GLY A 326 4.79 6.31 0.26
N LEU A 327 5.88 7.00 0.59
CA LEU A 327 5.91 8.46 0.77
C LEU A 327 5.94 9.17 -0.59
N SER A 328 4.97 10.06 -0.82
CA SER A 328 4.82 10.78 -2.10
C SER A 328 4.23 12.16 -1.89
N THR A 329 4.64 13.14 -2.70
CA THR A 329 4.03 14.48 -2.70
C THR A 329 2.58 14.47 -3.21
N ALA A 330 2.19 13.45 -3.98
CA ALA A 330 0.82 13.26 -4.46
C ALA A 330 -0.11 12.58 -3.45
N TYR A 331 0.39 12.23 -2.26
CA TYR A 331 -0.33 11.41 -1.29
C TYR A 331 -1.69 11.99 -0.91
N LEU A 332 -1.66 13.22 -0.39
CA LEU A 332 -2.85 13.88 0.14
C LEU A 332 -3.85 14.20 -0.97
N GLU A 333 -3.38 14.56 -2.16
CA GLU A 333 -4.24 14.74 -3.33
C GLU A 333 -5.04 13.47 -3.65
N ARG A 334 -4.38 12.30 -3.67
CA ARG A 334 -5.04 11.01 -3.94
C ARG A 334 -5.99 10.59 -2.83
N VAL A 335 -5.70 10.89 -1.56
CA VAL A 335 -6.63 10.68 -0.45
C VAL A 335 -7.89 11.53 -0.63
N LEU A 336 -7.73 12.79 -1.04
CA LEU A 336 -8.85 13.70 -1.29
C LEU A 336 -9.64 13.31 -2.55
N ASP A 337 -9.03 12.65 -3.54
CA ASP A 337 -9.77 12.05 -4.65
C ASP A 337 -10.67 10.89 -4.18
N ILE A 338 -10.19 10.02 -3.29
CA ILE A 338 -11.04 8.99 -2.65
C ILE A 338 -12.18 9.64 -1.88
N LEU A 339 -11.87 10.66 -1.07
CA LEU A 339 -12.89 11.40 -0.33
C LEU A 339 -13.95 11.96 -1.28
N LEU A 340 -13.55 12.59 -2.39
CA LEU A 340 -14.49 13.16 -3.35
C LEU A 340 -15.42 12.09 -3.92
N LEU A 341 -14.89 10.91 -4.30
CA LEU A 341 -15.70 9.78 -4.75
C LEU A 341 -16.68 9.32 -3.67
N ASN A 342 -16.21 9.21 -2.42
CA ASN A 342 -17.03 8.79 -1.30
C ASN A 342 -18.08 9.82 -0.89
N LEU A 343 -17.81 11.13 -1.02
CA LEU A 343 -18.82 12.17 -0.82
C LEU A 343 -19.97 12.04 -1.83
N HIS A 344 -19.66 11.70 -3.09
CA HIS A 344 -20.68 11.40 -4.09
C HIS A 344 -21.52 10.18 -3.69
N GLN A 345 -20.88 9.06 -3.35
CA GLN A 345 -21.57 7.84 -2.91
C GLN A 345 -22.41 8.08 -1.65
N PHE A 346 -21.87 8.80 -0.68
CA PHE A 346 -22.51 9.16 0.57
C PHE A 346 -23.77 10.01 0.34
N SER A 347 -23.69 11.02 -0.54
CA SER A 347 -24.84 11.86 -0.89
C SER A 347 -26.01 11.08 -1.51
N GLU A 348 -25.72 9.95 -2.16
CA GLU A 348 -26.69 9.10 -2.82
C GLU A 348 -27.13 7.90 -1.97
N GLY A 349 -26.57 7.73 -0.76
CA GLY A 349 -26.81 6.55 0.07
C GLY A 349 -26.27 5.26 -0.54
N LYS A 350 -25.25 5.36 -1.41
CA LYS A 350 -24.56 4.23 -2.04
C LYS A 350 -23.43 3.71 -1.17
N GLU A 351 -22.95 2.52 -1.50
CA GLU A 351 -21.79 1.92 -0.84
C GLU A 351 -20.52 2.74 -1.08
N LEU A 352 -19.78 3.03 0.00
CA LEU A 352 -18.52 3.76 -0.04
C LEU A 352 -17.38 2.86 -0.54
N ILE A 353 -16.47 3.45 -1.30
CA ILE A 353 -15.24 2.83 -1.76
C ILE A 353 -14.28 2.67 -0.57
N ASN A 354 -13.55 1.55 -0.55
CA ASN A 354 -12.57 1.20 0.49
C ASN A 354 -13.16 1.15 1.91
N LYS A 355 -14.46 0.85 2.04
CA LYS A 355 -15.09 0.66 3.34
C LYS A 355 -14.47 -0.54 4.07
N VAL A 356 -13.98 -0.31 5.28
CA VAL A 356 -13.38 -1.34 6.13
C VAL A 356 -14.44 -2.33 6.58
N ASN A 357 -14.16 -3.63 6.47
CA ASN A 357 -14.98 -4.64 7.12
C ASN A 357 -14.57 -4.73 8.60
N LYS A 358 -15.38 -4.15 9.50
CA LYS A 358 -15.08 -4.11 10.94
C LYS A 358 -14.88 -5.49 11.58
N LYS A 359 -15.41 -6.57 10.98
CA LYS A 359 -15.20 -7.95 11.47
C LYS A 359 -13.84 -8.51 11.10
N GLU A 360 -13.31 -8.12 9.94
CA GLU A 360 -12.06 -8.63 9.39
C GLU A 360 -10.88 -7.70 9.70
N GLY A 361 -11.14 -6.43 9.99
CA GLY A 361 -10.14 -5.42 10.34
C GLY A 361 -9.39 -4.82 9.14
N TYR A 362 -9.86 -5.09 7.91
CA TYR A 362 -9.30 -4.56 6.66
C TYR A 362 -10.35 -4.33 5.58
#